data_AF-A0A1F6H7B7-F1
#
_entry.id   AF-A0A1F6H7B7-F1
#
_cell.length_a   1.000
_cell.length_b   1.000
_cell.length_c   1.000
_cell.angle_alpha   90.00
_cell.angle_beta   90.00
_cell.angle_gamma   90.00
#
_symmetry.space_group_name_H-M   'P 1'
#
loop_
_entity.id
_entity.type
_entity.pdbx_description
1 polymer ?
#
loop_
_entity_poly.entity_id
_entity_poly.type
_entity_poly.pdbx_seq_one_letter_code
_entity_poly.pdbx_strand_id
1 'polypeptide(L)'
;MAIVLPQGRLNNTNDEYIRKFIMERARILAVVGLHGNTFKPHTGTKTSVLFLQRYTEEELKKINAVQSKYEKQWQKFLEEIKTLAKKTNLTEESLPEELTGFLNSFYGSYEEEPEAEDNDKENGEEALKAETVEDLYEAIDTLKEEIETLQKEIKNADREKKKELTKKLKAFQKSLAEKEYSLGLKTLTGRLNILLNDGKDSEEFHKFWLRSKSAKELSYPIFMATSQKSGKDNSGEYVYKKDSSGELMLDENGHLIIDHDLDFIAEKFIEFAKKQRYDFSRESYKYKSEMLMAAEEKAKYGK
;
A
#
# COMPACT_ATOMS: atom_id res chain seq x y z
N MET A 1 20.60 -5.90 5.01
CA MET A 1 20.03 -5.08 6.11
C MET A 1 18.73 -5.73 6.55
N ALA A 2 18.39 -5.67 7.83
CA ALA A 2 17.08 -6.09 8.34
C ALA A 2 16.47 -4.95 9.17
N ILE A 3 15.17 -4.71 9.03
CA ILE A 3 14.45 -3.64 9.75
C ILE A 3 13.16 -4.22 10.33
N VAL A 4 12.88 -3.93 11.60
CA VAL A 4 11.58 -4.23 12.22
C VAL A 4 10.63 -3.06 11.98
N LEU A 5 9.48 -3.30 11.37
CA LEU A 5 8.49 -2.28 11.05
C LEU A 5 7.10 -2.69 11.57
N PRO A 6 6.30 -1.76 12.12
CA PRO A 6 4.88 -2.00 12.36
C PRO A 6 4.15 -2.39 11.07
N GLN A 7 3.32 -3.42 11.11
CA GLN A 7 2.54 -3.83 9.94
C GLN A 7 1.60 -2.73 9.46
N GLY A 8 1.04 -1.93 10.38
CA GLY A 8 0.22 -0.77 10.04
C GLY A 8 0.97 0.33 9.29
N ARG A 9 2.31 0.35 9.26
CA ARG A 9 3.11 1.24 8.40
C ARG A 9 3.48 0.56 7.09
N LEU A 10 3.85 -0.72 7.16
CA LEU A 10 4.25 -1.46 5.97
C LEU A 10 3.10 -1.74 5.00
N ASN A 11 1.86 -1.92 5.50
CA ASN A 11 0.71 -2.37 4.70
C ASN A 11 -0.29 -1.25 4.37
N ASN A 12 -0.27 -0.13 5.10
CA ASN A 12 -1.25 0.94 4.93
C ASN A 12 -1.08 1.64 3.58
N THR A 13 -2.20 1.99 2.94
CA THR A 13 -2.27 2.74 1.69
C THR A 13 -1.64 4.12 1.81
N ASN A 14 -1.84 4.81 2.95
CA ASN A 14 -1.27 6.15 3.18
C ASN A 14 0.27 6.16 3.20
N ASP A 15 0.87 5.02 3.54
CA ASP A 15 2.32 4.84 3.63
C ASP A 15 2.90 4.12 2.39
N GLU A 16 2.17 4.08 1.26
CA GLU A 16 2.62 3.45 0.01
C GLU A 16 3.95 4.03 -0.49
N TYR A 17 4.21 5.32 -0.25
CA TYR A 17 5.47 5.98 -0.60
C TYR A 17 6.70 5.26 0.00
N ILE A 18 6.56 4.64 1.18
CA ILE A 18 7.62 3.85 1.82
C ILE A 18 7.92 2.61 0.98
N ARG A 19 6.88 1.87 0.56
CA ARG A 19 7.02 0.68 -0.30
C ARG A 19 7.63 1.06 -1.65
N LYS A 20 7.15 2.14 -2.28
CA LYS A 20 7.72 2.69 -3.53
C LYS A 20 9.20 3.02 -3.37
N PHE A 21 9.57 3.74 -2.31
CA PHE A 21 10.95 4.12 -2.04
C PHE A 21 11.88 2.90 -1.88
N ILE A 22 11.41 1.87 -1.18
CA ILE A 22 12.15 0.61 -1.01
C ILE A 22 12.33 -0.08 -2.36
N MET A 23 11.24 -0.28 -3.12
CA MET A 23 11.26 -1.00 -4.41
C MET A 23 12.13 -0.31 -5.46
N GLU A 24 12.29 1.02 -5.39
CA GLU A 24 13.19 1.78 -6.28
C GLU A 24 14.68 1.58 -5.97
N ARG A 25 15.02 1.30 -4.71
CA ARG A 25 16.43 1.36 -4.23
C ARG A 25 16.98 0.01 -3.80
N ALA A 26 16.09 -0.93 -3.45
CA ALA A 26 16.47 -2.20 -2.88
C ALA A 26 15.53 -3.34 -3.32
N ARG A 27 16.09 -4.53 -3.31
CA ARG A 27 15.38 -5.81 -3.39
C ARG A 27 14.90 -6.21 -2.01
N ILE A 28 13.68 -6.74 -1.96
CA ILE A 28 13.13 -7.35 -0.75
C ILE A 28 13.53 -8.83 -0.76
N LEU A 29 14.42 -9.23 0.14
CA LEU A 29 14.89 -10.62 0.21
C LEU A 29 13.92 -11.50 1.00
N ALA A 30 13.36 -10.92 2.07
CA ALA A 30 12.41 -11.60 2.94
C ALA A 30 11.48 -10.63 3.65
N VAL A 31 10.26 -11.09 3.94
CA VAL A 31 9.32 -10.46 4.87
C VAL A 31 8.89 -11.51 5.89
N VAL A 32 9.19 -11.26 7.16
CA VAL A 32 8.82 -12.16 8.26
C VAL A 32 7.84 -11.46 9.18
N GLY A 33 6.58 -11.90 9.18
CA GLY A 33 5.57 -11.43 10.14
C GLY A 33 5.87 -11.96 11.53
N LEU A 34 5.85 -11.07 12.53
CA LEU A 34 6.01 -11.44 13.93
C LEU A 34 4.63 -11.53 14.60
N HIS A 35 4.55 -12.36 15.64
CA HIS A 35 3.33 -12.49 16.43
C HIS A 35 3.10 -11.22 17.28
N GLY A 36 1.84 -10.87 17.56
CA GLY A 36 1.49 -9.63 18.28
C GLY A 36 2.05 -9.54 19.71
N ASN A 37 2.38 -10.69 20.31
CA ASN A 37 2.96 -10.77 21.66
C ASN A 37 4.49 -10.66 21.69
N THR A 38 5.18 -10.67 20.55
CA THR A 38 6.66 -10.68 20.50
C THR A 38 7.29 -9.52 21.27
N PHE A 39 6.69 -8.32 21.17
CA PHE A 39 7.20 -7.10 21.80
C PHE A 39 6.48 -6.71 23.10
N LYS A 40 5.61 -7.59 23.64
CA LYS A 40 5.05 -7.37 24.97
C LYS A 40 6.11 -7.51 26.06
N PRO A 41 5.96 -6.80 27.20
CA PRO A 41 4.83 -5.95 27.58
C PRO A 41 4.86 -4.52 27.00
N HIS A 42 5.92 -4.15 26.27
CA HIS A 42 6.11 -2.77 25.80
C HIS A 42 5.11 -2.37 24.71
N THR A 43 4.77 -3.28 23.80
CA THR A 43 3.74 -3.03 22.79
C THR A 43 3.11 -4.33 22.28
N GLY A 44 1.81 -4.26 21.98
CA GLY A 44 1.07 -5.32 21.27
C GLY A 44 1.01 -5.11 19.75
N THR A 45 1.73 -4.11 19.21
CA THR A 45 1.71 -3.81 17.78
C THR A 45 2.31 -4.97 16.98
N LYS A 46 1.52 -5.50 16.04
CA LYS A 46 1.99 -6.51 15.09
C LYS A 46 3.04 -5.89 14.16
N THR A 47 4.16 -6.58 14.00
CA THR A 47 5.35 -6.07 13.31
C THR A 47 5.85 -7.09 12.30
N SER A 48 6.74 -6.66 11.42
CA SER A 48 7.41 -7.53 10.46
C SER A 48 8.87 -7.16 10.34
N VAL A 49 9.71 -8.18 10.14
CA VAL A 49 11.13 -8.03 9.83
C VAL A 49 11.29 -8.03 8.32
N LEU A 50 11.74 -6.92 7.75
CA LEU A 50 11.98 -6.74 6.34
C LEU A 50 13.48 -6.85 6.06
N PHE A 51 13.88 -7.79 5.20
CA PHE A 51 15.26 -7.96 4.77
C PHE A 51 15.47 -7.31 3.41
N LEU A 52 16.39 -6.36 3.34
CA LEU A 52 16.64 -5.53 2.16
C LEU A 52 18.10 -5.63 1.68
N GLN A 53 18.26 -5.63 0.36
CA GLN A 53 19.54 -5.51 -0.34
C GLN A 53 19.47 -4.38 -1.36
N ARG A 54 20.36 -3.39 -1.24
CA ARG A 54 20.45 -2.30 -2.22
C ARG A 54 20.78 -2.86 -3.60
N TYR A 55 20.15 -2.33 -4.65
CA TYR A 55 20.52 -2.71 -6.02
C TYR A 55 21.97 -2.38 -6.32
N THR A 56 22.61 -3.28 -7.07
CA THR A 56 23.90 -3.04 -7.71
C THR A 56 23.74 -2.14 -8.94
N GLU A 57 24.82 -1.49 -9.39
CA GLU A 57 24.78 -0.69 -10.62
C GLU A 57 24.37 -1.51 -11.85
N GLU A 58 24.75 -2.79 -11.91
CA GLU A 58 24.37 -3.69 -12.99
C GLU A 58 22.87 -4.01 -12.97
N GLU A 59 22.29 -4.23 -11.80
CA GLU A 59 20.85 -4.45 -11.65
C GLU A 59 20.06 -3.19 -12.02
N LEU A 60 20.52 -2.01 -11.59
CA LEU A 60 19.89 -0.74 -11.97
C LEU A 60 19.93 -0.53 -13.49
N LYS A 61 21.05 -0.86 -14.15
CA LYS A 61 21.14 -0.83 -15.62
C LYS A 61 20.15 -1.79 -16.27
N LYS A 62 19.97 -3.00 -15.73
CA LYS A 62 18.97 -3.97 -16.22
C LYS A 62 17.54 -3.44 -16.06
N ILE A 63 17.21 -2.88 -14.90
CA ILE A 63 15.90 -2.27 -14.64
C ILE A 63 15.63 -1.14 -15.64
N ASN A 64 16.58 -0.22 -15.81
CA ASN A 64 16.45 0.90 -16.74
C ASN A 64 16.34 0.44 -18.21
N ALA A 65 17.05 -0.63 -18.59
CA ALA A 65 16.95 -1.20 -19.94
C ALA A 65 15.55 -1.80 -20.19
N VAL A 66 14.99 -2.51 -19.21
CA VAL A 66 13.61 -3.05 -19.30
C VAL A 66 12.59 -1.92 -19.34
N GLN A 67 12.74 -0.88 -18.51
CA GLN A 67 11.85 0.29 -18.57
C GLN A 67 11.93 1.00 -19.93
N SER A 68 13.13 1.20 -20.48
CA SER A 68 13.32 1.81 -21.81
C SER A 68 12.73 0.97 -22.95
N LYS A 69 12.69 -0.36 -22.80
CA LYS A 69 12.03 -1.27 -23.73
C LYS A 69 10.51 -1.08 -23.71
N TYR A 70 9.91 -0.97 -22.52
CA TYR A 70 8.47 -0.75 -22.37
C TYR A 70 8.04 0.68 -22.65
N GLU A 71 8.91 1.67 -22.47
CA GLU A 71 8.65 3.07 -22.82
C GLU A 71 8.18 3.22 -24.27
N LYS A 72 8.77 2.44 -25.18
CA LYS A 72 8.39 2.43 -26.60
C LYS A 72 6.97 1.90 -26.85
N GLN A 73 6.42 1.14 -25.89
CA GLN A 73 5.06 0.57 -25.95
C GLN A 73 4.04 1.43 -25.22
N TRP A 74 4.47 2.42 -24.44
CA TRP A 74 3.60 3.27 -23.64
C TRP A 74 2.54 3.98 -24.48
N GLN A 75 2.93 4.60 -25.60
CA GLN A 75 2.00 5.32 -26.47
C GLN A 75 0.90 4.41 -27.02
N LYS A 76 1.26 3.18 -27.39
CA LYS A 76 0.28 2.19 -27.86
C LYS A 76 -0.70 1.82 -26.74
N PHE A 77 -0.19 1.55 -25.55
CA PHE A 77 -1.01 1.23 -24.38
C PHE A 77 -1.94 2.39 -23.97
N LEU A 78 -1.46 3.64 -24.06
CA LEU A 78 -2.25 4.82 -23.76
C LEU A 78 -3.43 4.98 -24.73
N GLU A 79 -3.21 4.73 -26.02
CA GLU A 79 -4.29 4.77 -27.02
C GLU A 79 -5.31 3.64 -26.82
N GLU A 80 -4.87 2.46 -26.39
CA GLU A 80 -5.76 1.36 -25.98
C GLU A 80 -6.65 1.79 -24.81
N ILE A 81 -6.08 2.45 -23.79
CA ILE A 81 -6.83 2.97 -22.64
C ILE A 81 -7.81 4.07 -23.05
N LYS A 82 -7.40 5.03 -23.87
CA LYS A 82 -8.32 6.08 -24.38
C LYS A 82 -9.47 5.49 -25.18
N THR A 83 -9.24 4.38 -25.87
CA THR A 83 -10.29 3.67 -26.61
C THR A 83 -11.24 2.96 -25.65
N LEU A 84 -10.72 2.37 -24.57
CA LEU A 84 -11.54 1.78 -23.50
C LEU A 84 -12.40 2.84 -22.81
N ALA A 85 -11.85 4.01 -22.48
CA ALA A 85 -12.56 5.11 -21.80
C ALA A 85 -13.81 5.62 -22.54
N LYS A 86 -13.90 5.38 -23.85
CA LYS A 86 -15.07 5.75 -24.67
C LYS A 86 -16.21 4.73 -24.62
N LYS A 87 -15.97 3.54 -24.07
CA LYS A 87 -17.00 2.49 -23.95
C LYS A 87 -17.95 2.83 -22.80
N THR A 88 -19.23 2.52 -22.95
CA THR A 88 -20.27 2.86 -21.97
C THR A 88 -20.38 1.84 -20.82
N ASN A 89 -20.08 0.56 -21.07
CA ASN A 89 -20.17 -0.52 -20.08
C ASN A 89 -18.78 -1.04 -19.75
N LEU A 90 -18.11 -0.37 -18.81
CA LEU A 90 -16.76 -0.67 -18.35
C LEU A 90 -16.84 -1.45 -17.03
N THR A 91 -16.23 -2.63 -16.99
CA THR A 91 -16.07 -3.44 -15.77
C THR A 91 -14.59 -3.58 -15.43
N GLU A 92 -14.24 -3.85 -14.17
CA GLU A 92 -12.84 -4.04 -13.77
C GLU A 92 -12.15 -5.17 -14.55
N GLU A 93 -12.88 -6.24 -14.89
CA GLU A 93 -12.38 -7.36 -15.69
C GLU A 93 -11.99 -6.98 -17.13
N SER A 94 -12.60 -5.92 -17.66
CA SER A 94 -12.31 -5.41 -19.00
C SER A 94 -11.05 -4.54 -19.05
N LEU A 95 -10.53 -4.15 -17.88
CA LEU A 95 -9.35 -3.30 -17.78
C LEU A 95 -8.05 -4.12 -17.68
N PRO A 96 -6.94 -3.61 -18.23
CA PRO A 96 -5.63 -4.18 -17.98
C PRO A 96 -5.31 -4.22 -16.48
N GLU A 97 -4.70 -5.32 -16.02
CA GLU A 97 -4.28 -5.52 -14.62
C GLU A 97 -3.50 -4.32 -14.07
N GLU A 98 -2.62 -3.72 -14.87
CA GLU A 98 -1.83 -2.57 -14.45
C GLU A 98 -2.67 -1.29 -14.26
N LEU A 99 -3.74 -1.11 -15.05
CA LEU A 99 -4.65 0.01 -14.89
C LEU A 99 -5.53 -0.19 -13.66
N THR A 100 -6.14 -1.38 -13.51
CA THR A 100 -6.96 -1.71 -12.33
C THR A 100 -6.16 -1.58 -11.04
N GLY A 101 -4.93 -2.12 -11.01
CA GLY A 101 -4.03 -2.01 -9.87
C GLY A 101 -3.66 -0.55 -9.53
N PHE A 102 -3.43 0.29 -10.55
CA PHE A 102 -3.19 1.71 -10.32
C PHE A 102 -4.43 2.43 -9.78
N LEU A 103 -5.60 2.25 -10.40
CA LEU A 103 -6.83 2.91 -10.00
C LEU A 103 -7.19 2.56 -8.55
N ASN A 104 -7.09 1.29 -8.17
CA ASN A 104 -7.40 0.83 -6.82
C ASN A 104 -6.38 1.31 -5.79
N SER A 105 -5.10 1.39 -6.17
CA SER A 105 -4.07 1.90 -5.26
C SER A 105 -4.10 3.43 -5.12
N PHE A 106 -4.47 4.16 -6.17
CA PHE A 106 -4.33 5.61 -6.24
C PHE A 106 -5.62 6.35 -5.84
N TYR A 107 -6.78 5.84 -6.27
CA TYR A 107 -8.09 6.41 -5.93
C TYR A 107 -8.84 5.59 -4.86
N GLY A 108 -8.27 4.47 -4.40
CA GLY A 108 -8.92 3.52 -3.49
C GLY A 108 -9.68 2.42 -4.23
N SER A 109 -9.96 1.30 -3.56
CA SER A 109 -10.77 0.22 -4.13
C SER A 109 -12.13 0.73 -4.56
N TYR A 110 -12.66 0.18 -5.65
CA TYR A 110 -14.08 0.27 -5.94
C TYR A 110 -14.80 -0.54 -4.86
N GLU A 111 -15.20 0.11 -3.76
CA GLU A 111 -16.23 -0.46 -2.90
C GLU A 111 -17.53 -0.30 -3.71
N GLU A 112 -17.97 -1.38 -4.36
CA GLU A 112 -19.40 -1.56 -4.61
C GLU A 112 -20.08 -1.25 -3.28
N GLU A 113 -21.07 -0.35 -3.30
CA GLU A 113 -21.78 0.02 -2.08
C GLU A 113 -22.09 -1.26 -1.30
N PRO A 114 -21.78 -1.31 0.01
CA PRO A 114 -22.10 -2.49 0.77
C PRO A 114 -23.61 -2.70 0.65
N GLU A 115 -24.03 -3.81 0.05
CA GLU A 115 -25.30 -4.41 0.45
C GLU A 115 -25.25 -4.46 1.98
N ALA A 116 -26.20 -3.80 2.62
CA ALA A 116 -26.19 -3.55 4.05
C ALA A 116 -26.06 -4.86 4.85
N GLU A 117 -24.82 -5.29 5.10
CA GLU A 117 -24.51 -6.25 6.14
C GLU A 117 -24.34 -5.46 7.43
N ASP A 118 -25.45 -5.44 8.16
CA ASP A 118 -25.57 -4.99 9.52
C ASP A 118 -24.65 -5.85 10.40
N ASN A 119 -23.40 -5.43 10.59
CA ASN A 119 -22.56 -5.92 11.68
C ASN A 119 -21.54 -4.89 12.16
N ASP A 120 -21.62 -4.69 13.48
CA ASP A 120 -20.64 -4.13 14.40
C ASP A 120 -20.39 -2.62 14.38
N LYS A 121 -21.27 -1.97 15.16
CA LYS A 121 -20.92 -0.80 15.97
C LYS A 121 -19.69 -1.10 16.83
N GLU A 122 -18.60 -0.36 16.60
CA GLU A 122 -17.82 0.31 17.64
C GLU A 122 -16.67 1.11 17.02
N ASN A 123 -16.93 2.35 16.62
CA ASN A 123 -16.12 3.48 17.03
C ASN A 123 -16.84 4.78 16.70
N GLY A 124 -16.96 5.64 17.70
CA GLY A 124 -17.54 6.97 17.59
C GLY A 124 -16.59 7.91 16.85
N GLU A 125 -16.74 7.96 15.53
CA GLU A 125 -16.54 9.18 14.76
C GLU A 125 -17.85 9.41 13.99
N GLU A 126 -18.41 10.62 14.05
CA GLU A 126 -19.56 11.01 13.25
C GLU A 126 -19.19 10.84 11.76
N ALA A 127 -19.53 9.67 11.21
CA ALA A 127 -19.41 9.41 9.79
C ALA A 127 -20.34 10.39 9.07
N LEU A 128 -19.74 11.41 8.45
CA LEU A 128 -20.36 12.17 7.37
C LEU A 128 -20.96 11.13 6.41
N LYS A 129 -22.29 11.09 6.27
CA LYS A 129 -22.95 10.23 5.29
C LYS A 129 -22.32 10.49 3.93
N ALA A 130 -21.61 9.50 3.40
CA ALA A 130 -21.04 9.58 2.06
C ALA A 130 -22.20 9.68 1.06
N GLU A 131 -22.17 10.67 0.17
CA GLU A 131 -23.18 10.80 -0.89
C GLU A 131 -23.14 9.58 -1.81
N THR A 132 -24.30 8.99 -2.13
CA THR A 132 -24.39 7.87 -3.07
C THR A 132 -24.16 8.33 -4.51
N VAL A 133 -24.02 7.38 -5.43
CA VAL A 133 -23.90 7.70 -6.86
C VAL A 133 -25.17 8.38 -7.37
N GLU A 134 -26.34 7.88 -6.95
CA GLU A 134 -27.66 8.41 -7.26
C GLU A 134 -27.82 9.85 -6.72
N ASP A 135 -27.44 10.09 -5.46
CA ASP A 135 -27.49 11.42 -4.85
C ASP A 135 -26.67 12.44 -5.65
N LEU A 136 -25.49 12.01 -6.15
CA LEU A 136 -24.61 12.84 -6.95
C LEU A 136 -25.18 13.12 -8.34
N TYR A 137 -25.83 12.15 -8.99
CA TYR A 137 -26.52 12.37 -10.27
C TYR A 137 -27.64 13.39 -10.11
N GLU A 138 -28.50 13.24 -9.09
CA GLU A 138 -29.59 14.18 -8.82
C GLU A 138 -29.06 15.59 -8.51
N ALA A 139 -28.01 15.70 -7.70
CA ALA A 139 -27.37 16.98 -7.39
C ALA A 139 -26.73 17.64 -8.63
N ILE A 140 -26.14 16.86 -9.54
CA ILE A 140 -25.54 17.36 -10.78
C ILE A 140 -26.62 17.88 -11.73
N ASP A 141 -27.72 17.14 -11.89
CA ASP A 141 -28.80 17.51 -12.80
C ASP A 141 -29.51 18.78 -12.32
N THR A 142 -29.83 18.87 -11.03
CA THR A 142 -30.39 20.09 -10.41
C THR A 142 -29.47 21.29 -10.58
N LEU A 143 -28.16 21.16 -10.31
CA LEU A 143 -27.19 22.23 -10.53
C LEU A 143 -27.09 22.66 -12.00
N LYS A 144 -27.20 21.72 -12.95
CA LYS A 144 -27.20 22.04 -14.39
C LYS A 144 -28.41 22.88 -14.78
N GLU A 145 -29.60 22.52 -14.29
CA GLU A 145 -30.83 23.29 -14.52
C GLU A 145 -30.75 24.70 -13.89
N GLU A 146 -30.23 24.81 -12.66
CA GLU A 146 -30.01 26.08 -11.98
C GLU A 146 -28.99 26.98 -12.70
N ILE A 147 -27.93 26.39 -13.25
CA ILE A 147 -26.94 27.11 -14.06
C ILE A 147 -27.59 27.63 -15.36
N GLU A 148 -28.41 26.81 -16.03
CA GLU A 148 -29.07 27.22 -17.27
C GLU A 148 -30.08 28.36 -17.03
N THR A 149 -30.85 28.29 -15.95
CA THR A 149 -31.78 29.36 -15.56
C THR A 149 -31.05 30.65 -15.21
N LEU A 150 -29.98 30.59 -14.40
CA LEU A 150 -29.13 31.75 -14.10
C LEU A 150 -28.51 32.37 -15.35
N GLN A 151 -28.07 31.55 -16.32
CA GLN A 151 -27.54 32.06 -17.61
C GLN A 151 -28.62 32.82 -18.40
N LYS A 152 -29.87 32.36 -18.39
CA LYS A 152 -31.00 33.06 -19.04
C LYS A 152 -31.31 34.38 -18.33
N GLU A 153 -31.31 34.41 -16.99
CA GLU A 153 -31.53 35.63 -16.21
C GLU A 153 -30.43 36.69 -16.45
N ILE A 154 -29.17 36.27 -16.52
CA ILE A 154 -28.03 37.15 -16.82
C ILE A 154 -28.17 37.86 -18.17
N LYS A 155 -28.81 37.24 -19.17
CA LYS A 155 -29.03 37.87 -20.49
C LYS A 155 -29.98 39.06 -20.43
N ASN A 156 -30.94 39.04 -19.50
CA ASN A 156 -32.01 40.05 -19.41
C ASN A 156 -31.83 41.02 -18.23
N ALA A 157 -30.73 40.94 -17.48
CA ALA A 157 -30.51 41.67 -16.24
C ALA A 157 -29.75 43.01 -16.41
N ASP A 158 -30.09 43.97 -15.55
CA ASP A 158 -29.39 45.26 -15.42
C ASP A 158 -27.96 45.11 -14.90
N ARG A 159 -27.13 46.15 -15.10
CA ARG A 159 -25.68 46.13 -14.84
C ARG A 159 -25.29 45.72 -13.41
N GLU A 160 -26.09 46.08 -12.40
CA GLU A 160 -25.85 45.68 -11.00
C GLU A 160 -26.26 44.23 -10.73
N LYS A 161 -27.49 43.84 -11.10
CA LYS A 161 -27.98 42.46 -10.96
C LYS A 161 -27.11 41.46 -11.73
N LYS A 162 -26.60 41.86 -12.90
CA LYS A 162 -25.69 41.03 -13.71
C LYS A 162 -24.42 40.66 -12.95
N LYS A 163 -23.83 41.58 -12.18
CA LYS A 163 -22.63 41.26 -11.38
C LYS A 163 -22.93 40.23 -10.30
N GLU A 164 -24.05 40.35 -9.61
CA GLU A 164 -24.46 39.43 -8.56
C GLU A 164 -24.77 38.03 -9.13
N LEU A 165 -25.56 37.97 -10.20
CA LEU A 165 -25.89 36.72 -10.88
C LEU A 165 -24.65 36.03 -11.47
N THR A 166 -23.69 36.78 -12.01
CA THR A 166 -22.43 36.19 -12.52
C THR A 166 -21.59 35.60 -11.38
N LYS A 167 -21.64 36.19 -10.16
CA LYS A 167 -20.97 35.62 -8.98
C LYS A 167 -21.63 34.31 -8.54
N LYS A 168 -22.98 34.27 -8.51
CA LYS A 168 -23.74 33.04 -8.23
C LYS A 168 -23.47 31.96 -9.27
N LEU A 169 -23.46 32.30 -10.56
CA LEU A 169 -23.13 31.39 -11.66
C LEU A 169 -21.75 30.73 -11.45
N LYS A 170 -20.73 31.51 -11.12
CA LYS A 170 -19.38 30.97 -10.84
C LYS A 170 -19.36 30.04 -9.62
N ALA A 171 -20.13 30.34 -8.58
CA ALA A 171 -20.25 29.49 -7.41
C ALA A 171 -20.93 28.15 -7.75
N PHE A 172 -22.01 28.19 -8.53
CA PHE A 172 -22.72 26.98 -8.96
C PHE A 172 -21.89 26.15 -9.94
N GLN A 173 -21.18 26.78 -10.88
CA GLN A 173 -20.22 26.10 -11.75
C GLN A 173 -19.10 25.41 -10.97
N LYS A 174 -18.60 26.06 -9.90
CA LYS A 174 -17.62 25.45 -9.02
C LYS A 174 -18.21 24.24 -8.27
N SER A 175 -19.40 24.38 -7.71
CA SER A 175 -20.10 23.28 -7.03
C SER A 175 -20.39 22.11 -7.97
N LEU A 176 -20.79 22.40 -9.22
CA LEU A 176 -21.02 21.38 -10.25
C LEU A 176 -19.73 20.62 -10.53
N ALA A 177 -18.61 21.32 -10.73
CA ALA A 177 -17.32 20.68 -10.96
C ALA A 177 -16.87 19.80 -9.78
N GLU A 178 -17.11 20.23 -8.53
CA GLU A 178 -16.82 19.44 -7.32
C GLU A 178 -17.67 18.16 -7.24
N LYS A 179 -18.95 18.24 -7.61
CA LYS A 179 -19.87 17.09 -7.66
C LYS A 179 -19.54 16.14 -8.80
N GLU A 180 -19.26 16.66 -10.00
CA GLU A 180 -18.84 15.86 -11.15
C GLU A 180 -17.51 15.14 -10.89
N TYR A 181 -16.57 15.79 -10.19
CA TYR A 181 -15.33 15.15 -9.74
C TYR A 181 -15.59 14.03 -8.72
N SER A 182 -16.46 14.29 -7.74
CA SER A 182 -16.85 13.29 -6.73
C SER A 182 -17.54 12.07 -7.36
N LEU A 183 -18.46 12.30 -8.30
CA LEU A 183 -19.09 11.25 -9.10
C LEU A 183 -18.06 10.51 -9.95
N GLY A 184 -17.10 11.25 -10.51
CA GLY A 184 -16.00 10.71 -11.28
C GLY A 184 -15.16 9.71 -10.46
N LEU A 185 -14.86 10.03 -9.20
CA LEU A 185 -14.15 9.12 -8.29
C LEU A 185 -14.96 7.88 -7.88
N LYS A 186 -16.28 7.89 -8.02
CA LYS A 186 -17.16 6.76 -7.70
C LYS A 186 -17.46 5.86 -8.90
N THR A 187 -17.06 6.24 -10.11
CA THR A 187 -17.33 5.46 -11.33
C THR A 187 -16.04 5.10 -12.05
N LEU A 188 -15.96 3.90 -12.63
CA LEU A 188 -14.75 3.44 -13.33
C LEU A 188 -14.42 4.34 -14.53
N THR A 189 -15.43 4.70 -15.32
CA THR A 189 -15.31 5.62 -16.46
C THR A 189 -14.88 7.02 -16.01
N GLY A 190 -15.42 7.49 -14.89
CA GLY A 190 -15.07 8.77 -14.29
C GLY A 190 -13.61 8.84 -13.85
N ARG A 191 -13.13 7.84 -13.09
CA ARG A 191 -11.73 7.71 -12.66
C ARG A 191 -10.80 7.69 -13.86
N LEU A 192 -11.16 6.97 -14.92
CA LEU A 192 -10.36 6.90 -16.13
C LEU A 192 -10.28 8.25 -16.86
N ASN A 193 -11.39 8.99 -16.91
CA ASN A 193 -11.41 10.34 -17.48
C ASN A 193 -10.61 11.33 -16.64
N ILE A 194 -10.67 11.26 -15.31
CA ILE A 194 -9.84 12.07 -14.41
C ILE A 194 -8.37 11.77 -14.68
N LEU A 195 -7.99 10.49 -14.66
CA LEU A 195 -6.63 10.03 -14.91
C LEU A 195 -6.05 10.49 -16.25
N LEU A 196 -6.84 10.43 -17.32
CA LEU A 196 -6.38 10.78 -18.67
C LEU A 196 -6.29 12.30 -18.91
N ASN A 197 -7.00 13.11 -18.13
CA ASN A 197 -7.04 14.57 -18.30
C ASN A 197 -6.18 15.32 -17.27
N ASP A 198 -5.88 14.72 -16.12
CA ASP A 198 -4.96 15.27 -15.14
C ASP A 198 -3.51 14.87 -15.48
N GLY A 199 -2.69 15.88 -15.81
CA GLY A 199 -1.30 15.66 -16.22
C GLY A 199 -0.43 15.02 -15.14
N LYS A 200 -0.72 15.27 -13.85
CA LYS A 200 0.04 14.72 -12.73
C LYS A 200 -0.32 13.25 -12.51
N ASP A 201 -1.62 12.93 -12.51
CA ASP A 201 -2.09 11.56 -12.34
C ASP A 201 -1.65 10.68 -13.52
N SER A 202 -1.71 11.21 -14.75
CA SER A 202 -1.19 10.52 -15.93
C SER A 202 0.31 10.25 -15.85
N GLU A 203 1.11 11.15 -15.28
CA GLU A 203 2.55 10.96 -15.10
C GLU A 203 2.82 9.90 -14.03
N GLU A 204 2.08 9.90 -12.92
CA GLU A 204 2.19 8.87 -11.88
C GLU A 204 1.78 7.49 -12.39
N PHE A 205 0.74 7.43 -13.23
CA PHE A 205 0.35 6.17 -13.87
C PHE A 205 1.39 5.67 -14.86
N HIS A 206 2.02 6.55 -15.64
CA HIS A 206 3.12 6.19 -16.52
C HIS A 206 4.29 5.58 -15.74
N LYS A 207 4.71 6.23 -14.65
CA LYS A 207 5.74 5.70 -13.74
C LYS A 207 5.33 4.35 -13.16
N PHE A 208 4.09 4.23 -12.68
CA PHE A 208 3.56 2.98 -12.13
C PHE A 208 3.58 1.85 -13.15
N TRP A 209 3.12 2.12 -14.36
CA TRP A 209 3.05 1.13 -15.44
C TRP A 209 4.44 0.60 -15.81
N LEU A 210 5.42 1.48 -16.01
CA LEU A 210 6.80 1.08 -16.27
C LEU A 210 7.39 0.23 -15.14
N ARG A 211 7.15 0.63 -13.88
CA ARG A 211 7.58 -0.12 -12.71
C ARG A 211 6.95 -1.50 -12.68
N SER A 212 5.63 -1.59 -12.88
CA SER A 212 4.89 -2.85 -12.90
C SER A 212 5.42 -3.80 -13.97
N LYS A 213 5.61 -3.32 -15.21
CA LYS A 213 6.20 -4.12 -16.29
C LYS A 213 7.61 -4.58 -15.96
N SER A 214 8.46 -3.69 -15.43
CA SER A 214 9.82 -4.03 -15.04
C SER A 214 9.87 -5.05 -13.90
N ALA A 215 8.97 -4.93 -12.91
CA ALA A 215 8.86 -5.87 -11.79
C ALA A 215 8.37 -7.26 -12.25
N LYS A 216 7.45 -7.31 -13.21
CA LYS A 216 6.94 -8.55 -13.79
C LYS A 216 8.03 -9.27 -14.60
N GLU A 217 8.76 -8.55 -15.46
CA GLU A 217 9.84 -9.14 -16.27
C GLU A 217 11.06 -9.52 -15.42
N LEU A 218 11.42 -8.71 -14.41
CA LEU A 218 12.54 -8.95 -13.51
C LEU A 218 12.10 -9.58 -12.19
N SER A 219 11.03 -10.38 -12.22
CA SER A 219 10.50 -11.03 -11.03
C SER A 219 11.56 -11.90 -10.36
N TYR A 220 11.57 -11.87 -9.03
CA TYR A 220 12.48 -12.65 -8.22
C TYR A 220 11.75 -13.21 -7.00
N PRO A 221 12.18 -14.36 -6.46
CA PRO A 221 11.54 -14.96 -5.31
C PRO A 221 11.83 -14.15 -4.04
N ILE A 222 10.83 -14.03 -3.18
CA ILE A 222 10.91 -13.40 -1.86
C ILE A 222 10.59 -14.47 -0.82
N PHE A 223 11.38 -14.54 0.25
CA PHE A 223 11.06 -15.43 1.37
C PHE A 223 9.96 -14.81 2.24
N MET A 224 8.85 -15.50 2.42
CA MET A 224 7.72 -15.05 3.23
C MET A 224 7.49 -16.04 4.38
N ALA A 225 7.37 -15.55 5.60
CA ALA A 225 7.04 -16.36 6.77
C ALA A 225 6.22 -15.56 7.78
N THR A 226 5.44 -16.25 8.61
CA THR A 226 4.72 -15.65 9.75
C THR A 226 4.92 -16.49 10.98
N SER A 227 5.51 -15.90 12.02
CA SER A 227 5.66 -16.53 13.34
C SER A 227 4.28 -16.79 13.95
N GLN A 228 4.04 -18.06 14.29
CA GLN A 228 2.86 -18.55 15.00
C GLN A 228 3.12 -18.63 16.50
N LYS A 229 4.37 -18.76 16.92
CA LYS A 229 4.76 -18.90 18.32
C LYS A 229 5.65 -17.75 18.75
N SER A 230 5.09 -16.87 19.58
CA SER A 230 5.76 -15.62 19.95
C SER A 230 6.84 -15.75 21.03
N GLY A 231 6.89 -16.89 21.73
CA GLY A 231 7.68 -17.05 22.95
C GLY A 231 7.12 -16.32 24.17
N LYS A 232 6.00 -15.60 24.05
CA LYS A 232 5.35 -14.85 25.13
C LYS A 232 3.83 -15.02 25.15
N ASP A 233 3.25 -14.86 26.33
CA ASP A 233 1.81 -14.83 26.52
C ASP A 233 1.22 -13.42 26.31
N ASN A 234 -0.07 -13.26 26.64
CA ASN A 234 -0.75 -11.98 26.49
C ASN A 234 -0.33 -10.93 27.52
N SER A 235 0.26 -11.32 28.64
CA SER A 235 0.82 -10.44 29.67
C SER A 235 2.24 -9.96 29.32
N GLY A 236 2.93 -10.68 28.43
CA GLY A 236 4.31 -10.41 28.03
C GLY A 236 5.34 -11.30 28.72
N GLU A 237 4.88 -12.24 29.56
CA GLU A 237 5.72 -13.24 30.21
C GLU A 237 6.13 -14.33 29.23
N TYR A 238 7.33 -14.89 29.41
CA TYR A 238 7.88 -15.91 28.53
C TYR A 238 7.11 -17.25 28.67
N VAL A 239 6.78 -17.84 27.53
CA VAL A 239 6.24 -19.19 27.43
C VAL A 239 7.39 -20.13 27.09
N TYR A 240 7.52 -21.22 27.85
CA TYR A 240 8.62 -22.18 27.72
C TYR A 240 8.14 -23.53 27.19
N LYS A 241 9.01 -24.23 26.46
CA LYS A 241 8.73 -25.57 25.94
C LYS A 241 8.63 -26.58 27.07
N LYS A 242 7.70 -27.52 26.91
CA LYS A 242 7.49 -28.65 27.81
C LYS A 242 7.78 -29.96 27.09
N ASP A 243 8.33 -30.93 27.82
CA ASP A 243 8.53 -32.29 27.32
C ASP A 243 7.21 -33.08 27.30
N SER A 244 7.27 -34.37 26.92
CA SER A 244 6.11 -35.27 26.93
C SER A 244 5.51 -35.51 28.31
N SER A 245 6.27 -35.24 29.38
CA SER A 245 5.87 -35.41 30.77
C SER A 245 5.24 -34.12 31.34
N GLY A 246 5.34 -32.99 30.61
CA GLY A 246 4.88 -31.68 31.03
C GLY A 246 5.92 -30.85 31.79
N GLU A 247 7.16 -31.35 31.94
CA GLU A 247 8.27 -30.65 32.57
C GLU A 247 8.92 -29.65 31.62
N LEU A 248 9.47 -28.56 32.17
CA LEU A 248 10.10 -27.51 31.37
C LEU A 248 11.42 -27.99 30.78
N MET A 249 11.63 -27.74 29.48
CA MET A 249 12.85 -28.12 28.79
C MET A 249 13.98 -27.13 29.04
N LEU A 250 15.21 -27.65 29.18
CA LEU A 250 16.43 -26.87 29.32
C LEU A 250 17.35 -27.02 28.09
N ASP A 251 18.07 -25.95 27.75
CA ASP A 251 19.13 -25.96 26.75
C ASP A 251 20.43 -26.61 27.28
N GLU A 252 21.47 -26.68 26.44
CA GLU A 252 22.77 -27.25 26.79
C GLU A 252 23.47 -26.52 27.96
N ASN A 253 23.08 -25.28 28.24
CA ASN A 253 23.61 -24.46 29.32
C ASN A 253 22.74 -24.49 30.58
N GLY A 254 21.63 -25.24 30.58
CA GLY A 254 20.68 -25.33 31.69
C GLY A 254 19.67 -24.19 31.77
N HIS A 255 19.46 -23.41 30.69
CA HIS A 255 18.44 -22.37 30.63
C HIS A 255 17.11 -22.89 30.07
N LEU A 256 16.00 -22.34 30.54
CA LEU A 256 14.67 -22.66 30.01
C LEU A 256 14.55 -22.31 28.52
N ILE A 257 14.07 -23.27 27.73
CA ILE A 257 13.86 -23.08 26.29
C ILE A 257 12.54 -22.36 26.05
N ILE A 258 12.60 -21.18 25.42
CA ILE A 258 11.42 -20.39 25.05
C ILE A 258 10.65 -21.10 23.91
N ASP A 259 9.32 -21.17 23.99
CA ASP A 259 8.46 -21.73 22.93
C ASP A 259 8.20 -20.70 21.83
N HIS A 260 9.16 -20.56 20.92
CA HIS A 260 9.01 -19.80 19.68
C HIS A 260 9.38 -20.64 18.44
N ASP A 261 9.00 -20.13 17.27
CA ASP A 261 9.28 -20.74 15.96
C ASP A 261 10.29 -19.95 15.11
N LEU A 262 10.88 -18.88 15.67
CA LEU A 262 11.83 -18.02 14.96
C LEU A 262 13.09 -18.76 14.48
N ASP A 263 13.60 -19.75 15.21
CA ASP A 263 14.77 -20.53 14.78
C ASP A 263 14.46 -21.32 13.52
N PHE A 264 13.30 -21.99 13.49
CA PHE A 264 12.83 -22.70 12.31
C PHE A 264 12.68 -21.75 11.11
N ILE A 265 12.11 -20.57 11.32
CA ILE A 265 11.99 -19.55 10.25
C ILE A 265 13.37 -19.10 9.78
N ALA A 266 14.31 -18.88 10.69
CA ALA A 266 15.68 -18.47 10.37
C ALA A 266 16.42 -19.55 9.56
N GLU A 267 16.30 -20.82 9.95
CA GLU A 267 16.85 -21.96 9.20
C GLU A 267 16.29 -22.02 7.78
N LYS A 268 14.97 -21.88 7.63
CA LYS A 268 14.32 -21.85 6.30
C LYS A 268 14.73 -20.64 5.47
N PHE A 269 14.94 -19.49 6.09
CA PHE A 269 15.49 -18.34 5.39
C PHE A 269 16.93 -18.57 4.91
N ILE A 270 17.77 -19.23 5.73
CA ILE A 270 19.15 -19.58 5.35
C ILE A 270 19.16 -20.60 4.19
N GLU A 271 18.32 -21.64 4.25
CA GLU A 271 18.14 -22.59 3.15
C GLU A 271 17.74 -21.88 1.85
N PHE A 272 16.76 -20.97 1.94
CA PHE A 272 16.34 -20.13 0.82
C PHE A 272 17.48 -19.26 0.30
N ALA A 273 18.20 -18.55 1.17
CA ALA A 273 19.29 -17.66 0.81
C ALA A 273 20.42 -18.40 0.07
N LYS A 274 20.76 -19.63 0.51
CA LYS A 274 21.71 -20.50 -0.19
C LYS A 274 21.22 -20.88 -1.57
N LYS A 275 19.94 -21.24 -1.72
CA LYS A 275 19.32 -21.56 -3.02
C LYS A 275 19.35 -20.36 -3.97
N GLN A 276 19.12 -19.15 -3.45
CA GLN A 276 19.20 -17.89 -4.22
C GLN A 276 20.64 -17.38 -4.40
N ARG A 277 21.64 -18.03 -3.80
CA ARG A 277 23.06 -17.66 -3.83
C ARG A 277 23.34 -16.24 -3.32
N TYR A 278 22.61 -15.81 -2.29
CA TYR A 278 22.86 -14.50 -1.67
C TYR A 278 24.26 -14.47 -1.04
N ASP A 279 24.95 -13.34 -1.15
CA ASP A 279 26.37 -13.24 -0.80
C ASP A 279 26.66 -13.54 0.69
N PHE A 280 25.74 -13.17 1.58
CA PHE A 280 25.86 -13.46 3.02
C PHE A 280 25.66 -14.94 3.38
N SER A 281 25.12 -15.75 2.46
CA SER A 281 24.89 -17.18 2.69
C SER A 281 26.13 -18.04 2.36
N ARG A 282 27.19 -17.43 1.80
CA ARG A 282 28.46 -18.09 1.51
C ARG A 282 29.22 -18.34 2.81
N GLU A 283 29.85 -19.51 2.92
CA GLU A 283 30.56 -19.98 4.14
C GLU A 283 31.63 -19.00 4.66
N SER A 284 32.14 -18.09 3.83
CA SER A 284 33.11 -17.06 4.21
C SER A 284 32.63 -16.08 5.28
N TYR A 285 31.33 -16.03 5.58
CA TYR A 285 30.78 -15.20 6.66
C TYR A 285 30.64 -15.91 8.02
N LYS A 286 30.91 -17.22 8.11
CA LYS A 286 30.90 -17.96 9.39
C LYS A 286 31.98 -17.48 10.38
N TYR A 287 32.98 -16.73 9.95
CA TYR A 287 34.18 -16.37 10.74
C TYR A 287 34.24 -14.89 11.17
N LYS A 288 33.08 -14.25 11.42
CA LYS A 288 33.06 -12.89 11.98
C LYS A 288 32.02 -12.66 13.09
N SER A 289 31.21 -13.66 13.45
CA SER A 289 30.27 -13.55 14.58
C SER A 289 30.90 -13.84 15.95
N GLU A 290 32.13 -14.33 16.01
CA GLU A 290 32.91 -14.43 17.26
C GLU A 290 33.55 -13.09 17.68
N MET A 291 33.47 -12.04 16.85
CA MET A 291 33.96 -10.70 17.24
C MET A 291 32.83 -9.85 17.84
N LEU A 292 32.86 -9.76 19.17
CA LEU A 292 32.37 -8.65 20.01
C LEU A 292 30.88 -8.31 19.90
N MET A 293 30.06 -9.06 20.64
CA MET A 293 28.88 -8.47 21.29
C MET A 293 29.38 -7.55 22.41
N ALA A 294 29.65 -6.28 22.09
CA ALA A 294 29.87 -5.25 23.09
C ALA A 294 28.55 -5.06 23.87
N ALA A 295 28.44 -5.73 25.01
CA ALA A 295 27.51 -5.34 26.05
C ALA A 295 28.06 -4.05 26.67
N GLU A 296 27.67 -2.89 26.15
CA GLU A 296 27.92 -1.63 26.84
C GLU A 296 27.20 -1.66 28.20
N GLU A 297 27.97 -1.28 29.20
CA GLU A 297 27.69 -1.45 30.61
C GLU A 297 26.46 -0.67 31.10
N LYS A 298 25.75 -1.31 32.03
CA LYS A 298 24.79 -0.76 33.00
C LYS A 298 24.77 0.77 33.11
N ALA A 299 23.78 1.40 32.52
CA ALA A 299 23.35 2.74 32.94
C ALA A 299 22.77 2.65 34.36
N LYS A 300 23.50 3.19 35.34
CA LYS A 300 23.00 3.48 36.70
C LYS A 300 21.73 4.34 36.61
N TYR A 301 20.61 3.81 37.06
CA TYR A 301 19.45 4.63 37.42
C TYR A 301 19.78 5.38 38.71
N GLY A 302 19.82 6.71 38.61
CA GLY A 302 19.83 7.60 39.77
C GLY A 302 18.42 7.78 40.33
N LYS A 303 18.30 7.58 41.64
CA LYS A 303 17.59 8.46 42.56
C LYS A 303 18.47 8.62 43.80
#